data_AF-C6AWG6-F1
#
_entry.id   AF-C6AWG6-F1
#
_cell.length_a   1.000
_cell.length_b   1.000
_cell.length_c   1.000
_cell.angle_alpha   90.00
_cell.angle_beta   90.00
_cell.angle_gamma   90.00
#
_symmetry.space_group_name_H-M   'P 1'
#
loop_
_entity.id
_entity.type
_entity.pdbx_description
1 polymer ?
#
loop_
_entity_poly.entity_id
_entity_poly.type
_entity_poly.pdbx_seq_one_letter_code
_entity_poly.pdbx_strand_id
1 'polypeptide(L)'
;MASNDLAQLIEAVDRLAAGGFTMGADWQAVHDICQRHEGEQPFDWGHALCHRIEGDDWNADYWYRRAGKVRGTGTMADEWSAMRTELSAKA
;
A
#
# COMPACT_ATOMS: atom_id res chain seq x y z
N MET A 1 16.84 -2.86 8.90
CA MET A 1 16.33 -3.67 7.77
C MET A 1 14.86 -3.34 7.59
N ALA A 2 13.93 -3.81 8.44
CA ALA A 2 12.50 -3.45 8.35
C ALA A 2 12.16 -1.93 8.34
N SER A 3 12.78 -1.09 9.20
CA SER A 3 12.51 0.36 9.21
C SER A 3 12.87 1.08 7.92
N ASN A 4 13.94 0.64 7.24
CA ASN A 4 14.36 1.26 5.98
C ASN A 4 13.39 0.89 4.85
N ASP A 5 12.98 -0.38 4.81
CA ASP A 5 12.05 -0.87 3.81
C ASP A 5 10.66 -0.23 3.98
N LEU A 6 10.25 0.06 5.22
CA LEU A 6 9.01 0.79 5.50
C LEU A 6 9.08 2.26 5.06
N ALA A 7 10.22 2.93 5.29
CA ALA A 7 10.44 4.28 4.77
C ALA A 7 10.42 4.30 3.23
N GLN A 8 11.01 3.29 2.58
CA GLN A 8 10.96 3.14 1.12
C GLN A 8 9.54 2.90 0.61
N LEU A 9 8.74 2.08 1.31
CA LEU A 9 7.33 1.89 1.00
C LEU A 9 6.57 3.23 1.08
N ILE A 10 6.77 3.99 2.16
CA ILE A 10 6.10 5.29 2.34
C ILE A 10 6.45 6.26 1.22
N GLU A 11 7.74 6.38 0.87
CA GLU A 11 8.18 7.24 -0.23
C GLU A 11 7.59 6.78 -1.58
N ALA A 12 7.55 5.48 -1.84
CA ALA A 12 6.99 4.94 -3.05
C ALA A 12 5.48 5.23 -3.18
N VAL A 13 4.72 5.11 -2.09
CA VAL A 13 3.29 5.44 -2.11
C VAL A 13 3.07 6.95 -2.18
N ASP A 14 3.92 7.79 -1.57
CA ASP A 14 3.88 9.25 -1.74
C ASP A 14 4.05 9.65 -3.23
N ARG A 15 4.94 8.98 -3.98
CA ARG A 15 5.07 9.18 -5.44
C ARG A 15 3.84 8.72 -6.21
N LEU A 16 3.32 7.53 -5.89
CA LEU A 16 2.09 7.00 -6.49
C LEU A 16 0.89 7.94 -6.26
N ALA A 17 0.80 8.52 -5.06
CA ALA A 17 -0.22 9.51 -4.71
C ALA A 17 -0.06 10.80 -5.52
N ALA A 18 1.17 11.30 -5.68
CA ALA A 18 1.45 12.46 -6.52
C ALA A 18 1.10 12.22 -8.01
N GLY A 19 1.22 10.97 -8.47
CA GLY A 19 0.79 10.52 -9.79
C GLY A 19 -0.72 10.28 -9.93
N GLY A 20 -1.51 10.48 -8.88
CA GLY A 20 -2.97 10.31 -8.91
C GLY A 20 -3.45 8.87 -8.77
N PHE A 21 -2.64 7.99 -8.16
CA PHE A 21 -2.99 6.58 -7.93
C PHE A 21 -3.37 5.83 -9.21
N THR A 22 -2.58 5.99 -10.26
CA THR A 22 -2.76 5.25 -11.52
C THR A 22 -1.76 4.11 -11.64
N MET A 23 -2.14 3.03 -12.30
CA MET A 23 -1.18 1.99 -12.71
C MET A 23 -0.06 2.60 -13.56
N GLY A 24 1.17 2.17 -13.33
CA GLY A 24 2.36 2.74 -13.94
C GLY A 24 3.63 2.42 -13.16
N ALA A 25 4.71 3.15 -13.42
CA ALA A 25 6.02 2.89 -12.80
C ALA A 25 5.99 3.00 -11.27
N ASP A 26 5.32 4.03 -10.72
CA ASP A 26 5.22 4.20 -9.27
C ASP A 26 4.35 3.11 -8.62
N TRP A 27 3.28 2.68 -9.30
CA TRP A 27 2.46 1.54 -8.85
C TRP A 27 3.28 0.25 -8.83
N GLN A 28 4.08 -0.02 -9.87
CA GLN A 28 4.94 -1.19 -9.95
C GLN A 28 6.00 -1.16 -8.84
N ALA A 29 6.57 0.02 -8.56
CA ALA A 29 7.55 0.17 -7.48
C ALA A 29 6.95 -0.18 -6.12
N VAL A 30 5.73 0.28 -5.82
CA VAL A 30 5.02 -0.10 -4.58
C VAL A 30 4.76 -1.60 -4.55
N HIS A 31 4.24 -2.16 -5.66
CA HIS A 31 3.93 -3.58 -5.76
C HIS A 31 5.18 -4.45 -5.56
N ASP A 32 6.31 -4.11 -6.18
CA ASP A 32 7.57 -4.84 -6.08
C ASP A 32 8.17 -4.77 -4.68
N ILE A 33 8.07 -3.62 -3.99
CA ILE A 33 8.48 -3.51 -2.59
C ILE A 33 7.63 -4.46 -1.75
N CYS A 34 6.32 -4.40 -1.88
CA CYS A 34 5.41 -5.22 -1.08
C CYS A 34 5.58 -6.72 -1.37
N GLN A 35 5.82 -7.10 -2.63
CA GLN A 35 6.04 -8.48 -3.07
C GLN A 35 7.22 -9.15 -2.36
N ARG A 36 8.26 -8.38 -2.00
CA ARG A 36 9.44 -8.90 -1.28
C ARG A 36 9.19 -9.14 0.20
N HIS A 37 8.10 -8.59 0.75
CA HIS A 37 7.77 -8.58 2.17
C HIS A 37 6.36 -9.14 2.45
N GLU A 38 5.82 -9.96 1.55
CA GLU A 38 4.51 -10.58 1.75
C GLU A 38 4.44 -11.34 3.09
N GLY A 39 3.36 -11.13 3.83
CA GLY A 39 3.15 -11.68 5.17
C GLY A 39 3.50 -10.72 6.29
N GLU A 40 4.18 -9.61 5.97
CA GLU A 40 4.35 -8.50 6.88
C GLU A 40 3.20 -7.49 6.69
N GLN A 41 2.41 -7.27 7.74
CA GLN A 41 1.18 -6.47 7.68
C GLN A 41 1.32 -5.09 7.00
N PRO A 42 2.38 -4.29 7.22
CA PRO A 42 2.57 -3.02 6.51
C PRO A 42 2.62 -3.15 4.99
N PHE A 43 3.29 -4.20 4.50
CA PHE A 43 3.51 -4.46 3.08
C PHE A 43 2.29 -5.14 2.45
N ASP A 44 1.64 -6.04 3.18
CA ASP A 44 0.36 -6.61 2.77
C ASP A 44 -0.72 -5.50 2.60
N TRP A 45 -0.66 -4.42 3.40
CA TRP A 45 -1.55 -3.27 3.21
C TRP A 45 -1.21 -2.47 1.93
N GLY A 46 0.08 -2.33 1.62
CA GLY A 46 0.53 -1.74 0.36
C GLY A 46 0.07 -2.53 -0.86
N HIS A 47 0.13 -3.87 -0.81
CA HIS A 47 -0.45 -4.75 -1.84
C HIS A 47 -1.95 -4.55 -2.00
N ALA A 48 -2.68 -4.43 -0.89
CA ALA A 48 -4.11 -4.17 -0.92
C ALA A 48 -4.45 -2.86 -1.66
N LEU A 49 -3.68 -1.79 -1.41
CA LEU A 49 -3.82 -0.52 -2.11
C LEU A 49 -3.54 -0.67 -3.62
N CYS A 50 -2.50 -1.42 -4.00
CA CYS A 50 -2.18 -1.68 -5.41
C CYS A 50 -3.32 -2.36 -6.18
N HIS A 51 -3.91 -3.44 -5.63
CA HIS A 51 -5.02 -4.13 -6.29
C HIS A 51 -6.31 -3.31 -6.30
N ARG A 52 -6.51 -2.47 -5.27
CA ARG A 52 -7.61 -1.51 -5.27
C ARG A 52 -7.48 -0.47 -6.39
N ILE A 53 -6.26 -0.03 -6.70
CA ILE A 53 -5.96 0.88 -7.83
C ILE A 53 -6.21 0.18 -9.18
N GLU A 54 -5.88 -1.11 -9.28
CA GLU A 54 -6.14 -1.94 -10.46
C GLU A 54 -7.64 -2.17 -10.72
N GLY A 55 -8.47 -2.05 -9.67
CA GLY A 55 -9.90 -2.37 -9.71
C GLY A 55 -10.21 -3.85 -9.46
N ASP A 56 -9.22 -4.63 -9.02
CA ASP A 56 -9.41 -6.01 -8.56
C ASP A 56 -9.82 -6.03 -7.08
N ASP A 57 -11.09 -5.73 -6.85
CA ASP A 57 -11.67 -5.64 -5.51
C ASP A 57 -11.53 -6.94 -4.71
N TRP A 58 -11.64 -8.10 -5.36
CA TRP A 58 -11.57 -9.39 -4.67
C TRP A 58 -10.16 -9.66 -4.14
N ASN A 59 -9.15 -9.40 -4.97
CA ASN A 59 -7.76 -9.56 -4.56
C ASN A 59 -7.35 -8.47 -3.56
N ALA A 60 -7.80 -7.23 -3.74
CA ALA A 60 -7.62 -6.18 -2.74
C ALA A 60 -8.15 -6.62 -1.38
N ASP A 61 -9.38 -7.15 -1.31
CA ASP A 61 -9.99 -7.62 -0.05
C ASP A 61 -9.21 -8.79 0.59
N TYR A 62 -8.62 -9.67 -0.23
CA TYR A 62 -7.71 -10.72 0.25
C TYR A 62 -6.47 -10.12 0.95
N TRP A 63 -5.81 -9.16 0.33
CA TRP A 63 -4.63 -8.49 0.92
C TRP A 63 -4.97 -7.62 2.13
N TYR A 64 -6.11 -6.92 2.10
CA TYR A 64 -6.62 -6.19 3.26
C TYR A 64 -6.77 -7.12 4.48
N ARG A 65 -7.34 -8.30 4.28
CA ARG A 65 -7.45 -9.30 5.35
C ARG A 65 -6.08 -9.75 5.87
N ARG A 66 -5.10 -9.96 4.99
CA ARG A 66 -3.72 -10.32 5.39
C ARG A 66 -3.06 -9.21 6.22
N ALA A 67 -3.32 -7.96 5.88
CA ALA A 67 -2.87 -6.80 6.63
C ALA A 67 -3.64 -6.57 7.96
N GLY A 68 -4.64 -7.39 8.29
CA GLY A 68 -5.50 -7.18 9.45
C GLY A 68 -6.43 -5.96 9.32
N LYS A 69 -6.76 -5.58 8.09
CA LYS A 69 -7.57 -4.41 7.74
C LYS A 69 -8.83 -4.81 6.96
N VAL A 70 -9.73 -3.85 6.80
CA VAL A 70 -10.89 -3.94 5.91
C VAL A 70 -10.76 -2.79 4.91
N ARG A 71 -11.10 -3.05 3.64
CA ARG A 71 -11.03 -2.02 2.60
C ARG A 71 -11.89 -0.81 2.97
N GLY A 72 -11.28 0.37 2.97
CA GLY A 72 -12.00 1.61 3.21
C GLY A 72 -12.99 1.93 2.09
N THR A 73 -14.08 2.62 2.41
CA THR A 73 -15.09 3.08 1.44
C THR A 73 -14.78 4.46 0.85
N GLY A 74 -13.71 5.12 1.31
CA GLY A 74 -13.28 6.45 0.86
C GLY A 74 -12.52 6.40 -0.46
N THR A 75 -11.78 7.47 -0.77
CA THR A 75 -10.87 7.51 -1.92
C THR A 75 -9.55 6.79 -1.63
N MET A 76 -8.72 6.55 -2.66
CA MET A 76 -7.34 6.06 -2.47
C MET A 76 -6.49 7.05 -1.66
N ALA A 77 -6.79 8.36 -1.76
CA ALA A 77 -6.11 9.37 -0.96
C ALA A 77 -6.47 9.28 0.53
N ASP A 78 -7.74 9.01 0.86
CA ASP A 78 -8.17 8.80 2.25
C ASP A 78 -7.50 7.56 2.85
N GLU A 79 -7.46 6.48 2.06
CA GLU A 79 -6.77 5.24 2.43
C GLU A 79 -5.28 5.51 2.68
N TRP A 80 -4.61 6.20 1.76
CA TRP A 80 -3.20 6.53 1.89
C TRP A 80 -2.92 7.41 3.12
N SER A 81 -3.76 8.41 3.40
CA SER A 81 -3.60 9.27 4.58
C SER A 81 -3.63 8.47 5.89
N ALA A 82 -4.54 7.48 5.99
CA ALA A 82 -4.63 6.59 7.14
C ALA A 82 -3.41 5.66 7.23
N MET A 83 -3.03 5.03 6.12
CA MET A 83 -1.84 4.19 5.99
C MET A 83 -0.59 4.94 6.45
N ARG A 84 -0.31 6.08 5.81
CA ARG A 84 0.90 6.86 6.03
C ARG A 84 1.11 7.23 7.49
N THR A 85 0.03 7.59 8.19
CA THR A 85 0.06 7.90 9.63
C THR A 85 0.51 6.69 10.46
N GLU A 86 -0.10 5.53 10.21
CA GLU A 86 0.22 4.30 10.95
C GLU A 86 1.60 3.73 10.60
N LEU A 87 1.99 3.78 9.33
CA LEU A 87 3.29 3.31 8.87
C LEU A 87 4.42 4.21 9.39
N SER A 88 4.23 5.53 9.40
CA SER A 88 5.22 6.48 9.93
C SER A 88 5.48 6.30 11.43
N ALA A 89 4.50 5.79 12.19
CA ALA A 89 4.69 5.48 13.61
C ALA A 89 5.50 4.19 13.84
N LYS A 90 5.70 3.38 12.80
CA LYS A 90 6.39 2.07 12.84
C LYS A 90 7.76 2.09 12.14
N ALA A 91 8.06 3.14 11.36
CA ALA A 91 9.30 3.31 10.61
C ALA A 91 10.42 3.80 11.53
#